data_AF-A0A7C6VDZ6-F1
#
_entry.id   AF-A0A7C6VDZ6-F1
#
_cell.length_a   1.000
_cell.length_b   1.000
_cell.length_c   1.000
_cell.angle_alpha   90.00
_cell.angle_beta   90.00
_cell.angle_gamma   90.00
#
_symmetry.space_group_name_H-M   'P 1'
#
loop_
_entity.id
_entity.type
_entity.pdbx_description
1 polymer ?
#
loop_
_entity_poly.entity_id
_entity_poly.type
_entity_poly.pdbx_seq_one_letter_code
_entity_poly.pdbx_strand_id
1 'polypeptide(L)'
;MVKPAVVFKGTRDGLVIVLDDESDFSRILGCLEERLDTARDFLQGGRVTVELGKRKLTLVEAKKLVRVLRNRRGLQVIGFQRDKQRVKILNGVIEPKSFLAGNREKNNTPGQENGDRAKEASPPAASSQKGQQNTEREGNTLFVRRTLRSGQSVSYHGHVVVIGDVNPGAEVVAGGDIIVLGALRGIAHAGGAGDDTAIIAALRLQPTQLRIADVFTRPPDDDDQSLPAVPEVAFLRDGTIVIDHYLTLGERLRSGTGDPIEEEKEEWRWAK
;
A
#
# COMPACT_ATOMS: atom_id res chain seq x y z
N MET A 1 -42.26 20.76 -5.33
CA MET A 1 -41.48 19.60 -5.82
C MET A 1 -40.40 19.30 -4.78
N VAL A 2 -40.32 18.06 -4.30
CA VAL A 2 -39.27 17.67 -3.33
C VAL A 2 -37.95 17.59 -4.10
N LYS A 3 -36.94 18.37 -3.67
CA LYS A 3 -35.62 18.38 -4.29
C LYS A 3 -34.99 16.97 -4.14
N PRO A 4 -34.41 16.39 -5.21
CA PRO A 4 -33.81 15.05 -5.11
C PRO A 4 -32.57 15.09 -4.23
N ALA A 5 -32.49 14.19 -3.24
CA ALA A 5 -31.37 14.11 -2.30
C ALA A 5 -30.04 13.70 -2.98
N VAL A 6 -30.13 13.00 -4.12
CA VAL A 6 -28.99 12.56 -4.93
C VAL A 6 -29.28 12.78 -6.41
N VAL A 7 -28.34 13.37 -7.13
CA VAL A 7 -28.42 13.59 -8.58
C VAL A 7 -27.23 12.95 -9.29
N PHE A 8 -27.51 12.22 -10.36
CA PHE A 8 -26.51 11.59 -11.22
C PHE A 8 -26.31 12.44 -12.46
N LYS A 9 -25.07 12.86 -12.73
CA LYS A 9 -24.70 13.62 -13.94
C LYS A 9 -23.65 12.84 -14.72
N GLY A 10 -23.99 12.45 -15.95
CA GLY A 10 -23.03 11.88 -16.88
C GLY A 10 -22.07 12.96 -17.41
N THR A 11 -20.80 12.62 -17.54
CA THR A 11 -19.75 13.49 -18.07
C THR A 11 -18.85 12.70 -19.01
N ARG A 12 -18.03 13.39 -19.83
CA ARG A 12 -17.01 12.73 -20.67
C ARG A 12 -16.01 11.89 -19.85
N ASP A 13 -15.77 12.28 -18.59
CA ASP A 13 -14.80 11.64 -17.70
C ASP A 13 -15.40 10.51 -16.84
N GLY A 14 -16.71 10.29 -16.90
CA GLY A 14 -17.42 9.31 -16.09
C GLY A 14 -18.67 9.90 -15.45
N LEU A 15 -18.98 9.48 -14.24
CA LEU A 15 -20.19 9.82 -13.52
C LEU A 15 -19.90 10.75 -12.34
N VAL A 16 -20.64 11.84 -12.23
CA VAL A 16 -20.62 12.73 -11.06
C VAL A 16 -21.91 12.52 -10.26
N ILE A 17 -21.75 12.18 -8.98
CA ILE A 17 -22.86 12.04 -8.03
C ILE A 17 -22.89 13.28 -7.15
N VAL A 18 -23.95 14.07 -7.25
CA VAL A 18 -24.12 15.30 -6.47
C VAL A 18 -25.04 15.02 -5.29
N LEU A 19 -24.53 15.31 -4.09
CA LEU A 19 -25.29 15.18 -2.84
C LEU A 19 -25.95 16.52 -2.51
N ASP A 20 -27.18 16.48 -2.00
CA ASP A 20 -27.85 17.68 -1.51
C ASP A 20 -27.33 18.12 -0.12
N ASP A 21 -27.19 19.43 0.06
CA ASP A 21 -26.62 20.02 1.28
C ASP A 21 -27.55 19.91 2.50
N GLU A 22 -28.86 19.98 2.28
CA GLU A 22 -29.89 20.09 3.33
C GLU A 22 -30.54 18.75 3.70
N SER A 23 -30.35 17.72 2.87
CA SER A 23 -30.95 16.40 3.08
C SER A 23 -30.23 15.60 4.17
N ASP A 24 -30.94 14.81 4.97
CA ASP A 24 -30.32 13.91 5.94
C ASP A 24 -29.43 12.84 5.27
N PHE A 25 -28.33 12.45 5.93
CA PHE A 25 -27.39 11.48 5.36
C PHE A 25 -28.03 10.11 5.12
N SER A 26 -28.91 9.65 6.01
CA SER A 26 -29.65 8.40 5.83
C SER A 26 -30.55 8.43 4.59
N ARG A 27 -31.18 9.58 4.32
CA ARG A 27 -32.00 9.79 3.13
C ARG A 27 -31.17 9.81 1.85
N ILE A 28 -29.98 10.42 1.90
CA ILE A 28 -29.00 10.41 0.82
C ILE A 28 -28.57 8.97 0.50
N LEU A 29 -28.23 8.19 1.52
CA LEU A 29 -27.73 6.82 1.33
C LEU A 29 -28.80 5.91 0.70
N GLY A 30 -30.04 5.97 1.19
CA GLY A 30 -31.15 5.20 0.62
C GLY A 30 -31.44 5.58 -0.84
N CYS A 31 -31.45 6.88 -1.15
CA CYS A 31 -31.68 7.35 -2.52
C CYS A 31 -30.53 6.97 -3.46
N LEU A 32 -29.29 6.98 -2.95
CA LEU A 32 -28.11 6.54 -3.69
C LEU A 32 -28.22 5.05 -4.06
N GLU A 33 -28.55 4.19 -3.09
CA GLU A 33 -28.69 2.74 -3.30
C GLU A 33 -29.77 2.42 -4.35
N GLU A 34 -30.96 2.99 -4.19
CA GLU A 34 -32.09 2.79 -5.11
C GLU A 34 -31.74 3.17 -6.56
N ARG A 35 -31.07 4.31 -6.74
CA ARG A 35 -30.66 4.79 -8.07
C ARG A 35 -29.54 3.94 -8.67
N LEU A 36 -28.59 3.48 -7.86
CA LEU A 36 -27.52 2.58 -8.32
C LEU A 36 -28.08 1.22 -8.76
N ASP A 37 -29.08 0.71 -8.05
CA ASP A 37 -29.72 -0.56 -8.39
C ASP A 37 -30.58 -0.44 -9.66
N THR A 38 -31.24 0.70 -9.87
CA THR A 38 -31.98 0.99 -11.10
C THR A 38 -31.04 1.16 -12.31
N ALA A 39 -29.85 1.72 -12.12
CA ALA A 39 -28.89 2.02 -13.20
C ALA A 39 -27.82 0.93 -13.40
N ARG A 40 -27.99 -0.25 -12.79
CA ARG A 40 -26.95 -1.29 -12.65
C ARG A 40 -26.27 -1.69 -13.96
N ASP A 41 -27.05 -1.86 -15.02
CA ASP A 41 -26.54 -2.33 -16.32
C ASP A 41 -25.81 -1.24 -17.11
N PHE A 42 -26.10 0.04 -16.80
CA PHE A 42 -25.49 1.19 -17.47
C PHE A 42 -24.15 1.61 -16.84
N LEU A 43 -23.87 1.20 -15.59
CA LEU A 43 -22.77 1.71 -14.78
C LEU A 43 -21.49 0.86 -14.81
N GLN A 44 -21.33 -0.03 -15.80
CA GLN A 44 -20.16 -0.91 -15.87
C GLN A 44 -18.89 -0.16 -16.29
N GLY A 45 -17.83 -0.25 -15.47
CA GLY A 45 -16.53 0.39 -15.70
C GLY A 45 -16.49 1.90 -15.43
N GLY A 46 -17.59 2.49 -14.95
CA GLY A 46 -17.71 3.93 -14.77
C GLY A 46 -16.85 4.47 -13.64
N ARG A 47 -16.05 5.50 -13.92
CA ARG A 47 -15.37 6.26 -12.88
C ARG A 47 -16.35 7.21 -12.19
N VAL A 48 -16.36 7.23 -10.86
CA VAL A 48 -17.32 7.99 -10.06
C VAL A 48 -16.64 9.04 -9.20
N THR A 49 -17.08 10.29 -9.32
CA THR A 49 -16.69 11.37 -8.42
C THR A 49 -17.91 11.84 -7.63
N VAL A 50 -17.74 12.05 -6.32
CA VAL A 50 -18.81 12.53 -5.44
C VAL A 50 -18.64 14.02 -5.16
N GLU A 51 -19.62 14.82 -5.55
CA GLU A 51 -19.70 16.26 -5.28
C GLU A 51 -20.48 16.51 -3.99
N LEU A 52 -19.81 17.13 -3.02
CA LEU A 52 -20.32 17.33 -1.67
C LEU A 52 -21.03 18.66 -1.46
N GLY A 53 -20.89 19.62 -2.36
CA GLY A 53 -21.40 20.98 -2.13
C GLY A 53 -20.87 21.55 -0.81
N LYS A 54 -21.73 22.22 -0.05
CA LYS A 54 -21.40 22.80 1.25
C LYS A 54 -21.40 21.75 2.38
N ARG A 55 -21.90 20.54 2.14
CA ARG A 55 -21.98 19.48 3.15
C ARG A 55 -20.62 19.09 3.70
N LYS A 56 -20.52 19.01 5.03
CA LYS A 56 -19.40 18.34 5.72
C LYS A 56 -19.79 16.89 5.99
N LEU A 57 -18.90 15.95 5.67
CA LEU A 57 -19.06 14.55 6.02
C LEU A 57 -18.12 14.18 7.15
N THR A 58 -18.61 13.40 8.10
CA THR A 58 -17.78 12.69 9.06
C THR A 58 -17.06 11.52 8.39
N LEU A 59 -15.99 11.02 9.01
CA LEU A 59 -15.25 9.86 8.51
C LEU A 59 -16.14 8.60 8.41
N VAL A 60 -17.09 8.44 9.34
CA VAL A 60 -18.03 7.31 9.36
C VAL A 60 -19.00 7.38 8.17
N GLU A 61 -19.56 8.55 7.91
CA GLU A 61 -20.46 8.78 6.77
C GLU A 61 -19.73 8.58 5.44
N ALA A 62 -18.52 9.12 5.31
CA ALA A 62 -17.70 8.94 4.12
C ALA A 62 -17.38 7.46 3.85
N LYS A 63 -17.04 6.67 4.90
CA LYS A 63 -16.84 5.21 4.80
C LYS A 63 -18.10 4.49 4.33
N LYS A 64 -19.28 4.83 4.87
CA LYS A 64 -20.56 4.23 4.45
C LYS A 64 -20.85 4.51 2.98
N LEU A 65 -20.64 5.75 2.53
CA LEU A 65 -20.88 6.15 1.14
C LEU A 65 -19.95 5.44 0.17
N VAL A 66 -18.66 5.32 0.50
CA VAL A 66 -17.71 4.56 -0.32
C VAL A 66 -18.04 3.06 -0.33
N ARG A 67 -18.49 2.49 0.78
CA ARG A 67 -18.90 1.09 0.84
C ARG A 67 -20.07 0.80 -0.10
N VAL A 68 -21.10 1.65 -0.12
CA VAL A 68 -22.23 1.51 -1.05
C VAL A 68 -21.76 1.56 -2.50
N LEU A 69 -20.90 2.51 -2.85
CA LEU A 69 -20.37 2.64 -4.21
C LEU A 69 -19.47 1.47 -4.62
N ARG A 70 -18.61 0.96 -3.73
CA ARG A 70 -17.67 -0.15 -4.01
C ARG A 70 -18.33 -1.52 -4.04
N ASN A 71 -19.42 -1.71 -3.29
CA ASN A 71 -20.13 -2.99 -3.26
C ASN A 71 -20.87 -3.31 -4.57
N ARG A 72 -20.85 -2.41 -5.56
CA ARG A 72 -21.46 -2.62 -6.88
C ARG A 72 -20.36 -2.86 -7.92
N ARG A 73 -20.50 -3.96 -8.67
CA ARG A 73 -19.53 -4.38 -9.69
C ARG A 73 -19.47 -3.32 -10.80
N GLY A 74 -18.26 -2.87 -11.13
CA GLY A 74 -18.01 -1.97 -12.27
C GLY A 74 -17.79 -0.50 -11.92
N LEU A 75 -18.04 -0.05 -10.69
CA LEU A 75 -17.78 1.34 -10.32
C LEU A 75 -16.38 1.55 -9.73
N GLN A 76 -15.65 2.52 -10.29
CA GLN A 76 -14.36 2.98 -9.75
C GLN A 76 -14.53 4.35 -9.09
N VAL A 77 -14.56 4.40 -7.75
CA VAL A 77 -14.71 5.69 -7.06
C VAL A 77 -13.37 6.45 -7.08
N ILE A 78 -13.33 7.59 -7.77
CA ILE A 78 -12.14 8.45 -7.94
C ILE A 78 -11.88 9.29 -6.70
N GLY A 79 -12.93 9.81 -6.05
CA GLY A 79 -12.75 10.71 -4.94
C GLY A 79 -13.98 11.57 -4.62
N PHE A 80 -13.77 12.46 -3.65
CA PHE A 80 -14.71 13.47 -3.24
C PHE A 80 -14.22 14.85 -3.67
N GLN A 81 -15.16 15.69 -4.12
CA GLN A 81 -14.90 17.07 -4.50
C GLN A 81 -15.91 18.02 -3.84
N ARG A 82 -15.49 19.27 -3.69
CA ARG A 82 -16.29 20.43 -3.27
C ARG A 82 -15.89 21.59 -4.15
N ASP A 83 -16.86 22.27 -4.75
CA ASP A 83 -16.62 23.40 -5.65
C ASP A 83 -15.60 23.05 -6.76
N LYS A 84 -15.70 21.84 -7.32
CA LYS A 84 -14.78 21.26 -8.31
C LYS A 84 -13.35 21.03 -7.81
N GLN A 85 -13.05 21.22 -6.53
CA GLN A 85 -11.75 20.90 -5.93
C GLN A 85 -11.82 19.59 -5.14
N ARG A 86 -10.79 18.74 -5.25
CA ARG A 86 -10.73 17.50 -4.46
C ARG A 86 -10.58 17.81 -2.97
N VAL A 87 -11.40 17.18 -2.15
CA VAL A 87 -11.33 17.34 -0.69
C VAL A 87 -10.66 16.13 -0.07
N LYS A 88 -9.63 16.36 0.76
CA LYS A 88 -8.89 15.32 1.50
C LYS A 88 -9.69 14.83 2.73
N ILE A 89 -10.96 14.45 2.53
CA ILE A 89 -11.81 13.92 3.61
C ILE A 89 -11.43 12.46 3.92
N LEU A 90 -10.66 11.82 3.03
CA LEU A 90 -10.40 10.38 3.03
C LEU A 90 -8.96 10.03 2.67
N ASN A 91 -8.00 10.45 3.50
CA ASN A 91 -6.61 9.94 3.40
C ASN A 91 -6.49 8.41 3.67
N GLY A 92 -7.59 7.66 3.74
CA GLY A 92 -7.61 6.20 3.90
C GLY A 92 -8.88 5.49 3.41
N VAL A 93 -9.68 6.09 2.53
CA VAL A 93 -10.93 5.44 2.04
C VAL A 93 -11.09 5.52 0.51
N ILE A 94 -10.49 6.50 -0.18
CA ILE A 94 -10.36 6.50 -1.64
C ILE A 94 -8.91 6.79 -2.01
N GLU A 95 -8.28 5.84 -2.71
CA GLU A 95 -6.92 6.04 -3.21
C GLU A 95 -6.87 7.09 -4.33
N PRO A 96 -5.88 7.99 -4.33
CA PRO A 96 -5.65 8.92 -5.42
C PRO A 96 -5.08 8.20 -6.64
N LYS A 97 -5.93 7.56 -7.45
CA LYS A 97 -5.57 7.12 -8.81
C LYS A 97 -6.49 7.75 -9.85
N SER A 98 -6.35 9.05 -10.03
CA SER A 98 -6.43 9.71 -11.35
C SER A 98 -6.11 11.19 -11.16
N PHE A 99 -5.37 11.76 -12.11
CA PHE A 99 -4.77 13.10 -12.11
C PHE A 99 -3.48 13.25 -11.31
N LEU A 100 -2.34 12.93 -11.95
CA LEU A 100 -1.25 13.89 -12.12
C LEU A 100 -0.50 13.57 -13.43
N ALA A 101 -0.90 14.23 -14.51
CA ALA A 101 0.02 14.58 -15.58
C ALA A 101 0.43 16.05 -15.34
N GLY A 102 1.74 16.29 -15.23
CA GLY A 102 2.40 17.58 -15.39
C GLY A 102 2.06 18.69 -14.39
N ASN A 103 2.95 18.96 -13.45
CA ASN A 103 3.95 20.03 -13.64
C ASN A 103 4.83 20.25 -12.41
N ARG A 104 6.06 20.67 -12.72
CA ARG A 104 7.09 21.23 -11.84
C ARG A 104 6.58 22.45 -11.06
N GLU A 105 7.10 22.62 -9.84
CA GLU A 105 7.61 23.86 -9.22
C GLU A 105 7.97 23.53 -7.76
N LYS A 106 9.24 23.43 -7.38
CA LYS A 106 10.13 24.50 -6.87
C LYS A 106 9.60 25.27 -5.64
N ASN A 107 10.37 25.10 -4.57
CA ASN A 107 10.86 26.10 -3.60
C ASN A 107 10.15 26.31 -2.25
N ASN A 108 11.03 26.34 -1.24
CA ASN A 108 11.09 27.16 -0.02
C ASN A 108 10.36 26.70 1.27
N THR A 109 11.18 26.24 2.23
CA THR A 109 11.09 26.53 3.68
C THR A 109 11.34 28.05 3.93
N PRO A 110 10.92 28.68 5.06
CA PRO A 110 11.54 28.44 6.39
C PRO A 110 10.67 28.65 7.67
N GLY A 111 11.09 28.01 8.78
CA GLY A 111 10.97 28.43 10.20
C GLY A 111 9.57 28.46 10.85
N GLN A 112 9.36 28.41 12.17
CA GLN A 112 10.19 28.22 13.36
C GLN A 112 9.22 28.09 14.57
N GLU A 113 9.55 27.22 15.54
CA GLU A 113 9.35 27.31 17.01
C GLU A 113 7.98 27.37 17.76
N ASN A 114 7.87 26.39 18.68
CA ASN A 114 7.56 26.44 20.13
C ASN A 114 6.13 26.56 20.69
N GLY A 115 5.83 25.71 21.69
CA GLY A 115 4.86 26.01 22.77
C GLY A 115 4.27 24.81 23.53
N ASP A 116 4.84 24.47 24.70
CA ASP A 116 4.36 23.53 25.73
C ASP A 116 3.01 23.91 26.41
N ARG A 117 2.15 22.92 26.77
CA ARG A 117 1.75 22.54 28.17
C ARG A 117 0.48 21.66 28.30
N ALA A 118 0.62 20.64 29.17
CA ALA A 118 -0.31 20.06 30.18
C ALA A 118 -1.67 19.46 29.73
N LYS A 119 -1.87 18.13 29.80
CA LYS A 119 -2.29 17.25 30.94
C LYS A 119 -3.80 17.29 31.28
N GLU A 120 -4.48 16.16 31.08
CA GLU A 120 -5.51 15.53 31.96
C GLU A 120 -6.02 14.24 31.25
N ALA A 121 -5.64 13.04 31.69
CA ALA A 121 -6.14 12.24 32.83
C ALA A 121 -7.11 11.12 32.36
N SER A 122 -6.57 9.91 32.25
CA SER A 122 -7.31 8.63 32.16
C SER A 122 -7.73 8.15 33.55
N PRO A 123 -8.73 7.25 33.65
CA PRO A 123 -8.51 5.98 34.38
C PRO A 123 -9.35 4.79 33.84
N PRO A 124 -9.24 3.55 34.37
CA PRO A 124 -8.04 2.74 34.59
C PRO A 124 -8.24 1.27 34.08
N ALA A 125 -7.24 0.43 34.39
CA ALA A 125 -6.86 -0.83 33.77
C ALA A 125 -7.66 -2.11 34.12
N ALA A 126 -7.54 -3.08 33.20
CA ALA A 126 -7.24 -4.50 33.43
C ALA A 126 -6.85 -5.11 32.07
N SER A 127 -5.87 -5.99 31.84
CA SER A 127 -4.69 -6.47 32.54
C SER A 127 -4.03 -7.46 31.55
N SER A 128 -2.73 -7.28 31.26
CA SER A 128 -1.77 -8.36 30.94
C SER A 128 -2.07 -9.36 29.80
N GLN A 129 -1.57 -9.07 28.60
CA GLN A 129 -0.88 -10.07 27.77
C GLN A 129 0.36 -9.42 27.11
N LYS A 130 1.54 -9.63 27.70
CA LYS A 130 2.83 -9.47 27.03
C LYS A 130 3.06 -10.74 26.20
N GLY A 131 3.34 -10.61 24.91
CA GLY A 131 3.81 -11.73 24.08
C GLY A 131 3.13 -11.97 22.73
N GLN A 132 2.51 -10.97 22.10
CA GLN A 132 2.18 -11.04 20.67
C GLN A 132 2.69 -9.75 20.04
N GLN A 133 3.97 -9.71 19.65
CA GLN A 133 4.43 -8.65 18.75
C GLN A 133 3.90 -9.00 17.35
N ASN A 134 3.14 -8.07 16.79
CA ASN A 134 2.28 -8.27 15.63
C ASN A 134 3.13 -8.53 14.37
N THR A 135 3.11 -9.75 13.84
CA THR A 135 3.71 -10.09 12.52
C THR A 135 2.96 -9.47 11.34
N GLU A 136 1.83 -8.81 11.59
CA GLU A 136 0.98 -8.18 10.59
C GLU A 136 1.38 -6.71 10.39
N ARG A 137 1.86 -6.40 9.18
CA ARG A 137 2.14 -5.02 8.75
C ARG A 137 0.99 -4.49 7.92
N GLU A 138 0.48 -3.34 8.32
CA GLU A 138 -0.48 -2.59 7.53
C GLU A 138 0.22 -1.55 6.67
N GLY A 139 -0.16 -1.46 5.41
CA GLY A 139 0.35 -0.44 4.50
C GLY A 139 -0.28 -0.54 3.12
N ASN A 140 -0.18 0.54 2.35
CA ASN A 140 -0.69 0.53 0.98
C ASN A 140 0.23 -0.33 0.10
N THR A 141 -0.35 -1.02 -0.88
CA THR A 141 0.39 -1.96 -1.74
C THR A 141 0.17 -1.66 -3.22
N LEU A 142 1.25 -1.47 -3.97
CA LEU A 142 1.23 -1.37 -5.42
C LEU A 142 1.37 -2.75 -6.06
N PHE A 143 0.33 -3.18 -6.78
CA PHE A 143 0.41 -4.39 -7.62
C PHE A 143 0.87 -4.05 -9.04
N VAL A 144 1.98 -4.65 -9.47
CA VAL A 144 2.52 -4.58 -10.82
C VAL A 144 2.22 -5.89 -11.54
N ARG A 145 1.19 -5.89 -12.39
CA ARG A 145 0.71 -7.10 -13.11
C ARG A 145 1.40 -7.31 -14.45
N ARG A 146 2.72 -7.25 -14.46
CA ARG A 146 3.57 -7.43 -15.64
C ARG A 146 5.01 -7.70 -15.22
N THR A 147 5.76 -8.34 -16.10
CA THR A 147 7.22 -8.41 -15.98
C THR A 147 7.84 -7.02 -16.13
N LEU A 148 8.83 -6.72 -15.28
CA LEU A 148 9.71 -5.56 -15.42
C LEU A 148 10.92 -5.95 -16.26
N ARG A 149 11.16 -5.19 -17.32
CA ARG A 149 12.26 -5.41 -18.28
C ARG A 149 13.39 -4.42 -18.04
N SER A 150 14.57 -4.70 -18.60
CA SER A 150 15.74 -3.82 -18.50
C SER A 150 15.39 -2.35 -18.81
N GLY A 151 15.90 -1.44 -17.97
CA GLY A 151 15.63 -0.01 -18.03
C GLY A 151 14.30 0.43 -17.42
N GLN A 152 13.45 -0.49 -16.97
CA GLN A 152 12.20 -0.14 -16.28
C GLN A 152 12.42 -0.06 -14.77
N SER A 153 11.90 1.00 -14.17
CA SER A 153 11.91 1.18 -12.71
C SER A 153 10.47 1.38 -12.19
N VAL A 154 10.18 0.79 -11.04
CA VAL A 154 8.95 1.00 -10.27
C VAL A 154 9.34 1.54 -8.90
N SER A 155 8.76 2.66 -8.50
CA SER A 155 8.95 3.23 -7.16
C SER A 155 7.61 3.47 -6.48
N TYR A 156 7.49 3.07 -5.22
CA TYR A 156 6.28 3.26 -4.43
C TYR A 156 6.59 3.44 -2.94
N HIS A 157 5.85 4.31 -2.25
CA HIS A 157 6.12 4.64 -0.85
C HIS A 157 5.65 3.58 0.16
N GLY A 158 4.84 2.60 -0.27
CA GLY A 158 4.37 1.48 0.55
C GLY A 158 5.00 0.16 0.09
N HIS A 159 4.23 -0.93 0.15
CA HIS A 159 4.67 -2.25 -0.31
C HIS A 159 4.51 -2.39 -1.83
N VAL A 160 5.33 -3.21 -2.47
CA VAL A 160 5.21 -3.53 -3.91
C VAL A 160 5.05 -5.02 -4.09
N VAL A 161 4.04 -5.43 -4.86
CA VAL A 161 3.86 -6.81 -5.30
C VAL A 161 3.99 -6.85 -6.82
N VAL A 162 4.97 -7.59 -7.33
CA VAL A 162 5.13 -7.85 -8.76
C VAL A 162 4.52 -9.21 -9.07
N ILE A 163 3.51 -9.24 -9.95
CA ILE A 163 2.93 -10.45 -10.50
C ILE A 163 3.58 -10.67 -11.87
N GLY A 164 4.76 -11.28 -11.83
CA GLY A 164 5.67 -11.45 -12.96
C GLY A 164 7.14 -11.41 -12.53
N ASP A 165 8.03 -11.39 -13.51
CA ASP A 165 9.47 -11.35 -13.27
C ASP A 165 10.00 -9.91 -13.14
N VAL A 166 11.14 -9.76 -12.48
CA VAL A 166 11.96 -8.54 -12.50
C VAL A 166 13.28 -8.93 -13.16
N ASN A 167 13.47 -8.55 -14.42
CA ASN A 167 14.63 -8.98 -15.20
C ASN A 167 15.89 -8.13 -14.92
N PRO A 168 17.08 -8.58 -15.33
CA PRO A 168 18.31 -7.80 -15.20
C PRO A 168 18.16 -6.39 -15.80
N GLY A 169 18.70 -5.39 -15.10
CA GLY A 169 18.57 -3.98 -15.46
C GLY A 169 17.20 -3.35 -15.15
N ALA A 170 16.24 -4.10 -14.62
CA ALA A 170 15.01 -3.56 -14.05
C ALA A 170 15.19 -3.27 -12.55
N GLU A 171 14.39 -2.33 -12.02
CA GLU A 171 14.48 -1.89 -10.63
C GLU A 171 13.10 -1.82 -9.97
N VAL A 172 13.03 -2.25 -8.71
CA VAL A 172 11.88 -2.05 -7.82
C VAL A 172 12.33 -1.36 -6.54
N VAL A 173 11.72 -0.22 -6.22
CA VAL A 173 11.93 0.53 -4.98
C VAL A 173 10.62 0.62 -4.21
N ALA A 174 10.61 0.16 -2.98
CA ALA A 174 9.47 0.19 -2.08
C ALA A 174 9.85 0.87 -0.76
N GLY A 175 8.94 1.67 -0.20
CA GLY A 175 9.08 2.22 1.15
C GLY A 175 8.87 1.16 2.23
N GLY A 176 8.11 0.10 1.92
CA GLY A 176 7.97 -1.10 2.76
C GLY A 176 8.47 -2.35 2.03
N ASP A 177 7.74 -3.45 2.15
CA ASP A 177 8.12 -4.76 1.61
C ASP A 177 8.02 -4.87 0.08
N ILE A 178 8.81 -5.79 -0.48
CA ILE A 178 8.73 -6.20 -1.89
C ILE A 178 8.42 -7.69 -1.96
N ILE A 179 7.40 -8.06 -2.75
CA ILE A 179 7.08 -9.45 -3.06
C ILE A 179 7.06 -9.63 -4.58
N VAL A 180 7.90 -10.53 -5.11
CA VAL A 180 7.95 -10.88 -6.52
C VAL A 180 7.38 -12.29 -6.70
N LEU A 181 6.17 -12.38 -7.24
CA LEU A 181 5.55 -13.65 -7.64
C LEU A 181 6.12 -14.11 -8.99
N GLY A 182 7.43 -14.37 -9.00
CA GLY A 182 8.24 -14.69 -10.18
C GLY A 182 9.73 -14.74 -9.83
N ALA A 183 10.59 -14.61 -10.83
CA ALA A 183 12.03 -14.49 -10.63
C ALA A 183 12.44 -13.01 -10.44
N LEU A 184 13.19 -12.74 -9.37
CA LEU A 184 13.85 -11.47 -9.14
C LEU A 184 15.32 -11.57 -9.60
N ARG A 185 15.62 -11.02 -10.77
CA ARG A 185 16.97 -10.97 -11.39
C ARG A 185 17.52 -9.55 -11.56
N GLY A 186 16.71 -8.54 -11.24
CA GLY A 186 17.10 -7.14 -11.28
C GLY A 186 17.53 -6.61 -9.92
N ILE A 187 17.27 -5.32 -9.68
CA ILE A 187 17.55 -4.62 -8.44
C ILE A 187 16.26 -4.51 -7.63
N ALA A 188 16.32 -4.80 -6.33
CA ALA A 188 15.23 -4.53 -5.39
C ALA A 188 15.73 -3.74 -4.18
N HIS A 189 15.01 -2.68 -3.84
CA HIS A 189 15.25 -1.83 -2.68
C HIS A 189 13.96 -1.72 -1.85
N ALA A 190 13.86 -2.50 -0.78
CA ALA A 190 12.77 -2.44 0.20
C ALA A 190 13.14 -1.51 1.36
N GLY A 191 12.13 -1.01 2.06
CA GLY A 191 12.36 -0.15 3.21
C GLY A 191 12.99 1.20 2.87
N GLY A 192 12.82 1.70 1.65
CA GLY A 192 13.51 2.92 1.16
C GLY A 192 13.15 4.23 1.86
N ALA A 193 12.22 4.18 2.82
CA ALA A 193 11.92 5.26 3.77
C ALA A 193 12.67 5.11 5.11
N GLY A 194 13.61 4.17 5.22
CA GLY A 194 14.36 3.83 6.43
C GLY A 194 13.77 2.67 7.25
N ASP A 195 12.86 1.87 6.68
CA ASP A 195 12.30 0.69 7.35
C ASP A 195 13.28 -0.50 7.19
N ASP A 196 14.15 -0.68 8.18
CA ASP A 196 15.15 -1.75 8.26
C ASP A 196 14.54 -3.12 8.55
N THR A 197 13.25 -3.16 8.87
CA THR A 197 12.51 -4.38 9.16
C THR A 197 11.71 -4.90 7.96
N ALA A 198 11.81 -4.22 6.81
CA ALA A 198 11.18 -4.62 5.55
C ALA A 198 11.81 -5.89 4.97
N ILE A 199 11.04 -6.62 4.17
CA ILE A 199 11.49 -7.86 3.52
C ILE A 199 11.44 -7.78 1.99
N ILE A 200 12.25 -8.62 1.34
CA ILE A 200 12.17 -8.88 -0.10
C ILE A 200 11.97 -10.37 -0.31
N ALA A 201 10.81 -10.78 -0.80
CA ALA A 201 10.51 -12.18 -1.09
C ALA A 201 10.35 -12.42 -2.60
N ALA A 202 10.80 -13.57 -3.09
CA ALA A 202 10.59 -13.98 -4.47
C ALA A 202 10.40 -15.49 -4.60
N LEU A 203 9.71 -15.94 -5.66
CA LEU A 203 9.66 -17.38 -5.98
C LEU A 203 11.03 -17.92 -6.40
N ARG A 204 11.87 -17.07 -6.99
CA ARG A 204 13.30 -17.32 -7.22
C ARG A 204 14.06 -16.03 -6.98
N LEU A 205 14.97 -16.03 -6.00
CA LEU A 205 15.74 -14.85 -5.62
C LEU A 205 17.14 -14.92 -6.25
N GLN A 206 17.33 -14.27 -7.41
CA GLN A 206 18.62 -14.21 -8.12
C GLN A 206 19.03 -12.76 -8.47
N PRO A 207 18.92 -11.83 -7.52
CA PRO A 207 19.00 -10.40 -7.78
C PRO A 207 20.41 -10.00 -8.18
N THR A 208 20.56 -9.00 -9.07
CA THR A 208 21.88 -8.37 -9.26
C THR A 208 22.29 -7.54 -8.04
N GLN A 209 21.30 -7.07 -7.27
CA GLN A 209 21.50 -6.31 -6.04
C GLN A 209 20.23 -6.35 -5.18
N LEU A 210 20.40 -6.52 -3.87
CA LEU A 210 19.37 -6.27 -2.87
C LEU A 210 19.75 -5.08 -2.00
N ARG A 211 18.74 -4.32 -1.57
CA ARG A 211 18.87 -3.29 -0.55
C ARG A 211 17.67 -3.32 0.39
N ILE A 212 17.92 -3.22 1.68
CA ILE A 212 16.91 -3.08 2.73
C ILE A 212 17.34 -1.91 3.60
N ALA A 213 16.52 -0.86 3.63
CA ALA A 213 16.91 0.45 4.16
C ALA A 213 18.27 0.91 3.58
N ASP A 214 19.27 1.17 4.41
CA ASP A 214 20.58 1.65 3.97
C ASP A 214 21.59 0.52 3.69
N VAL A 215 21.23 -0.74 3.99
CA VAL A 215 22.11 -1.91 3.82
C VAL A 215 21.89 -2.50 2.43
N PHE A 216 22.98 -2.79 1.71
CA PHE A 216 22.90 -3.43 0.40
C PHE A 216 23.86 -4.62 0.30
N THR A 217 23.48 -5.61 -0.51
CA THR A 217 24.29 -6.78 -0.81
C THR A 217 24.23 -7.12 -2.30
N ARG A 218 25.24 -7.84 -2.77
CA ARG A 218 25.31 -8.44 -4.10
C ARG A 218 25.53 -9.94 -3.93
N PRO A 219 25.02 -10.77 -4.86
CA PRO A 219 25.38 -12.18 -4.86
C PRO A 219 26.91 -12.35 -4.87
N PRO A 220 27.45 -13.40 -4.23
CA PRO A 220 28.84 -13.78 -4.38
C PRO A 220 29.17 -14.10 -5.85
N ASP A 221 30.43 -13.97 -6.25
CA ASP A 221 30.89 -14.22 -7.62
C ASP A 221 30.87 -15.72 -8.00
N ASP A 222 30.67 -16.63 -7.03
CA ASP A 222 30.63 -18.08 -7.26
C ASP A 222 29.24 -18.53 -7.74
N ASP A 223 29.17 -18.91 -9.02
CA ASP A 223 28.04 -19.48 -9.75
C ASP A 223 27.66 -20.89 -9.24
N ASP A 224 27.25 -21.05 -7.97
CA ASP A 224 26.50 -22.26 -7.62
C ASP A 224 25.10 -22.15 -8.25
N GLN A 225 24.99 -22.62 -9.49
CA GLN A 225 23.80 -22.49 -10.35
C GLN A 225 22.63 -23.41 -9.94
N SER A 226 22.67 -24.03 -8.76
CA SER A 226 21.51 -24.77 -8.27
C SER A 226 20.38 -23.79 -8.01
N LEU A 227 19.38 -23.77 -8.90
CA LEU A 227 18.18 -22.97 -8.71
C LEU A 227 17.52 -23.39 -7.39
N PRO A 228 17.26 -22.47 -6.46
CA PRO A 228 16.54 -22.81 -5.25
C PRO A 228 15.17 -23.38 -5.64
N ALA A 229 14.87 -24.58 -5.16
CA ALA A 229 13.64 -25.31 -5.48
C ALA A 229 12.39 -24.68 -4.86
N VAL A 230 12.59 -23.69 -3.99
CA VAL A 230 11.60 -23.12 -3.09
C VAL A 230 11.71 -21.60 -3.05
N PRO A 231 10.62 -20.88 -2.75
CA PRO A 231 10.67 -19.44 -2.56
C PRO A 231 11.55 -19.03 -1.39
N GLU A 232 12.20 -17.89 -1.53
CA GLU A 232 13.15 -17.34 -0.57
C GLU A 232 12.73 -15.94 -0.15
N VAL A 233 13.23 -15.53 1.01
CA VAL A 233 13.02 -14.20 1.58
C VAL A 233 14.35 -13.63 2.08
N ALA A 234 14.62 -12.39 1.71
CA ALA A 234 15.69 -11.58 2.24
C ALA A 234 15.16 -10.62 3.31
N PHE A 235 15.87 -10.50 4.42
CA PHE A 235 15.57 -9.59 5.52
C PHE A 235 16.86 -9.15 6.21
N LEU A 236 16.79 -8.07 7.00
CA LEU A 236 17.93 -7.59 7.77
C LEU A 236 18.05 -8.34 9.10
N ARG A 237 19.26 -8.80 9.42
CA ARG A 237 19.62 -9.40 10.70
C ARG A 237 21.05 -9.02 11.06
N ASP A 238 21.26 -8.51 12.27
CA ASP A 238 22.58 -8.13 12.78
C ASP A 238 23.35 -7.20 11.82
N GLY A 239 22.63 -6.27 11.18
CA GLY A 239 23.19 -5.29 10.23
C GLY A 239 23.54 -5.86 8.84
N THR A 240 23.24 -7.13 8.56
CA THR A 240 23.51 -7.79 7.28
C THR A 240 22.22 -8.32 6.67
N ILE A 241 22.13 -8.36 5.33
CA ILE A 241 21.01 -8.99 4.64
C ILE A 241 21.22 -10.51 4.64
N VAL A 242 20.26 -11.24 5.20
CA VAL A 242 20.23 -12.71 5.23
C VAL A 242 19.12 -13.20 4.30
N ILE A 243 19.36 -14.31 3.60
CA ILE A 243 18.39 -14.99 2.73
C ILE A 243 18.06 -16.33 3.37
N ASP A 244 16.77 -16.67 3.47
CA ASP A 244 16.28 -17.92 4.06
C ASP A 244 15.02 -18.40 3.30
N HIS A 245 14.58 -19.62 3.58
CA HIS A 245 13.33 -20.18 3.08
C HIS A 245 12.13 -19.37 3.57
N TYR A 246 11.15 -19.12 2.70
CA TYR A 246 9.99 -18.31 3.11
C TYR A 246 9.17 -18.93 4.27
N LEU A 247 9.25 -20.26 4.46
CA LEU A 247 8.54 -20.97 5.53
C LEU A 247 9.12 -20.68 6.92
N THR A 248 10.42 -20.42 7.02
CA THR A 248 11.10 -20.15 8.30
C THR A 248 10.91 -18.70 8.75
N LEU A 249 10.46 -17.81 7.85
CA LEU A 249 10.27 -16.38 8.10
C LEU A 249 9.48 -16.10 9.39
N GLY A 250 8.37 -16.80 9.61
CA GLY A 250 7.55 -16.58 10.79
C GLY A 250 8.31 -16.88 12.09
N GLU A 251 9.14 -17.92 12.11
CA GLU A 251 9.94 -18.32 13.26
C GLU A 251 11.11 -17.36 13.50
N ARG A 252 11.77 -16.93 12.42
CA ARG A 252 12.88 -15.97 12.46
C ARG A 252 12.43 -14.56 12.89
N LEU A 253 11.28 -14.08 12.43
CA LEU A 253 10.72 -12.78 12.86
C LEU A 253 10.22 -12.80 14.32
N ARG A 254 9.77 -13.95 14.84
CA ARG A 254 9.27 -14.09 16.22
C ARG A 254 10.37 -14.25 17.26
N SER A 255 11.49 -14.86 16.89
CA SER A 255 12.52 -15.26 17.85
C SER A 255 13.35 -14.08 18.34
N GLY A 256 13.56 -13.01 17.56
CA GLY A 256 14.36 -11.82 17.95
C GLY A 256 15.84 -12.09 18.31
N THR A 257 16.18 -13.35 18.55
CA THR A 257 17.44 -13.98 18.92
C THR A 257 17.17 -15.47 18.73
N GLY A 258 17.89 -16.12 17.83
CA GLY A 258 17.74 -17.54 17.60
C GLY A 258 18.82 -17.97 16.64
N ASP A 259 19.96 -18.36 17.19
CA ASP A 259 20.99 -19.07 16.46
C ASP A 259 20.34 -20.21 15.65
N PRO A 260 20.90 -20.56 14.48
CA PRO A 260 20.49 -21.76 13.76
C PRO A 260 20.48 -22.97 14.70
N ILE A 261 19.49 -23.86 14.51
CA ILE A 261 19.45 -25.17 15.16
C ILE A 261 20.81 -25.84 14.88
N GLU A 262 21.44 -26.51 15.86
CA GLU A 262 22.82 -27.02 15.73
C GLU A 262 23.06 -27.90 14.50
N GLU A 263 22.01 -28.48 13.91
CA GLU A 263 22.05 -29.23 12.65
C GLU A 263 22.20 -28.36 11.38
N GLU A 264 21.79 -27.09 11.41
CA GLU A 264 21.90 -26.15 10.27
C GLU A 264 23.29 -25.53 10.17
N LYS A 265 24.16 -25.60 11.20
CA LYS A 265 25.48 -24.96 11.22
C LYS A 265 26.43 -25.43 10.10
N GLU A 266 26.22 -26.61 9.51
CA GLU A 266 27.01 -27.08 8.36
C GLU A 266 26.60 -26.46 7.01
N GLU A 267 25.40 -25.86 6.89
CA GLU A 267 24.92 -25.21 5.65
C GLU A 267 25.32 -23.72 5.53
N TRP A 268 25.82 -23.11 6.60
CA TRP A 268 26.25 -21.69 6.59
C TRP A 268 27.63 -21.51 5.92
N ARG A 269 27.71 -21.75 4.61
CA ARG A 269 28.92 -21.45 3.80
C ARG A 269 28.98 -20.03 3.23
N TRP A 270 27.99 -19.17 3.50
CA TRP A 270 27.87 -17.86 2.83
C TRP A 270 28.11 -16.61 3.69
N ALA A 271 28.63 -16.73 4.91
CA ALA A 271 28.92 -15.58 5.78
C ALA A 271 30.42 -15.39 6.07
N LYS A 272 31.24 -15.28 5.02
CA LYS A 272 32.58 -14.68 5.09
C LYS A 272 32.78 -13.63 4.02
#